data_AF-A0A183V4U8-F1
#
_entry.id   AF-A0A183V4U8-F1
#
_cell.length_a   1.000
_cell.length_b   1.000
_cell.length_c   1.000
_cell.angle_alpha   90.00
_cell.angle_beta   90.00
_cell.angle_gamma   90.00
#
_symmetry.space_group_name_H-M   'P 1'
#
loop_
_entity.id
_entity.type
_entity.pdbx_description
1 polymer ?
#
loop_
_entity_poly.entity_id
_entity_poly.type
_entity_poly.pdbx_seq_one_letter_code
_entity_poly.pdbx_strand_id
1 'polypeptide(L)'
;MAFGPACIAEIRDVIQTCLDQDPNCYAWIAENYTSCTEEGTNAAKYCEKSCQKCGASVLPEYDLRNIPENLQPIAFLVGKWRSEFDGKAFFPTIPKFTYGEEITFRLCNPKMTGLPAFNYTLAI
;
A
#
# COMPACT_ATOMS: atom_id res chain seq x y z
N MET A 1 3.89 58.81 4.99
CA MET A 1 3.02 57.76 5.56
C MET A 1 2.22 57.15 4.44
N ALA A 2 2.49 55.91 4.08
CA ALA A 2 1.53 54.93 3.55
C ALA A 2 2.27 53.59 3.42
N PHE A 3 1.69 52.56 4.05
CA PHE A 3 2.18 51.19 4.16
C PHE A 3 2.06 50.43 2.82
N GLY A 4 2.83 49.34 2.67
CA GLY A 4 2.74 48.38 1.55
C GLY A 4 1.39 47.66 1.44
N PRO A 5 1.24 46.66 0.55
CA PRO A 5 1.90 45.36 0.73
C PRO A 5 2.71 44.93 -0.51
N ALA A 6 3.92 44.40 -0.32
CA ALA A 6 4.22 43.01 0.00
C ALA A 6 4.25 42.14 -1.26
N CYS A 7 5.46 41.65 -1.54
CA CYS A 7 5.79 40.66 -2.55
C CYS A 7 4.73 39.55 -2.56
N ILE A 8 4.16 39.30 -3.73
CA ILE A 8 3.57 38.00 -4.01
C ILE A 8 4.75 37.03 -3.99
N ALA A 9 5.04 36.47 -2.82
CA ALA A 9 5.75 35.22 -2.74
C ALA A 9 4.84 34.22 -3.44
N GLU A 10 5.23 33.78 -4.64
CA GLU A 10 4.71 32.54 -5.20
C GLU A 10 4.84 31.50 -4.08
N ILE A 11 3.68 31.05 -3.58
CA ILE A 11 3.62 29.81 -2.84
C ILE A 11 3.98 28.75 -3.87
N ARG A 12 5.29 28.50 -4.01
CA ARG A 12 5.77 27.21 -4.46
C ARG A 12 5.37 26.26 -3.35
N ASP A 13 4.13 25.79 -3.43
CA ASP A 13 3.80 24.50 -2.86
C ASP A 13 4.61 23.53 -3.73
N VAL A 14 5.86 23.33 -3.35
CA VAL A 14 6.65 22.22 -3.81
C VAL A 14 5.84 21.04 -3.31
N ILE A 15 4.93 20.54 -4.15
CA ILE A 15 4.52 19.15 -4.10
C ILE A 15 5.86 18.42 -4.23
N GLN A 16 6.54 18.20 -3.11
CA GLN A 16 7.65 17.27 -3.06
C GLN A 16 7.02 15.99 -3.57
N THR A 17 7.40 15.62 -4.79
CA THR A 17 6.87 14.47 -5.48
C THR A 17 7.26 13.26 -4.66
N CYS A 18 6.38 12.88 -3.74
CA CYS A 18 6.53 11.71 -2.91
C CYS A 18 6.30 10.50 -3.80
N LEU A 19 7.38 10.04 -4.41
CA LEU A 19 7.41 8.99 -5.40
C LEU A 19 8.51 8.01 -5.03
N ASP A 20 8.22 6.74 -5.23
CA ASP A 20 9.25 5.71 -5.20
C ASP A 20 10.05 5.77 -6.50
N GLN A 21 11.38 5.69 -6.39
CA GLN A 21 12.29 5.75 -7.52
C GLN A 21 12.52 4.36 -8.16
N ASP A 22 12.22 3.28 -7.43
CA ASP A 22 12.38 1.91 -7.88
C ASP A 22 11.01 1.18 -7.90
N PRO A 23 10.67 0.44 -8.97
CA PRO A 23 9.42 -0.30 -9.04
C PRO A 23 9.30 -1.43 -8.00
N ASN A 24 10.42 -1.92 -7.45
CA ASN A 24 10.43 -2.99 -6.45
C ASN A 24 10.20 -2.49 -5.02
N CYS A 25 10.06 -1.18 -4.81
CA CYS A 25 9.90 -0.59 -3.48
C CYS A 25 8.79 -1.26 -2.65
N TYR A 26 7.64 -1.53 -3.26
CA TYR A 26 6.53 -2.21 -2.58
C TYR A 26 6.91 -3.63 -2.13
N ALA A 27 7.58 -4.39 -3.01
CA ALA A 27 7.96 -5.78 -2.72
C ALA A 27 9.00 -5.86 -1.60
N TRP A 28 10.01 -4.98 -1.60
CA TRP A 28 11.03 -4.95 -0.54
C TRP A 28 10.45 -4.62 0.83
N ILE A 29 9.49 -3.69 0.87
CA ILE A 29 8.87 -3.27 2.13
C ILE A 29 7.86 -4.30 2.63
N ALA A 30 7.19 -4.99 1.71
CA ALA A 30 6.36 -6.15 2.05
C ALA A 30 7.20 -7.31 2.59
N GLU A 31 8.41 -7.54 2.08
CA GLU A 31 9.30 -8.60 2.58
C GLU A 31 9.94 -8.25 3.93
N ASN A 32 10.45 -7.03 4.04
CA ASN A 32 11.01 -6.53 5.29
C ASN A 32 10.89 -5.00 5.40
N TYR A 33 9.99 -4.55 6.28
CA TYR A 33 9.79 -3.13 6.53
C TYR A 33 11.00 -2.45 7.20
N THR A 34 11.82 -3.17 7.98
CA THR A 34 12.95 -2.55 8.73
C THR A 34 14.00 -1.96 7.80
N SER A 35 14.03 -2.45 6.55
CA SER A 35 14.84 -1.91 5.48
C SER A 35 14.60 -0.40 5.25
N CYS A 36 13.44 0.16 5.61
CA CYS A 36 13.18 1.59 5.52
C CYS A 36 13.99 2.45 6.50
N THR A 37 14.36 1.87 7.66
CA THR A 37 15.08 2.55 8.75
C THR A 37 16.57 2.24 8.78
N GLU A 38 16.98 1.10 8.22
CA GLU A 38 18.38 0.69 8.16
C GLU A 38 19.17 1.54 7.14
N GLU A 39 20.25 2.17 7.61
CA GLU A 39 21.12 2.96 6.75
C GLU A 39 21.85 2.09 5.72
N GLY A 40 21.83 2.51 4.45
CA GLY A 40 22.54 1.81 3.36
C GLY A 40 21.71 0.80 2.56
N THR A 41 20.45 0.57 2.93
CA THR A 41 19.54 -0.28 2.14
C THR A 41 18.97 0.47 0.92
N ASN A 42 18.57 -0.28 -0.11
CA ASN A 42 17.89 0.29 -1.28
C ASN A 42 16.52 0.89 -0.91
N ALA A 43 15.80 0.26 0.04
CA ALA A 43 14.51 0.76 0.50
C ALA A 43 14.62 2.12 1.18
N ALA A 44 15.59 2.30 2.08
CA ALA A 44 15.79 3.58 2.76
C ALA A 44 16.15 4.73 1.80
N LYS A 45 16.84 4.41 0.69
CA LYS A 45 17.37 5.37 -0.29
C LYS A 45 16.37 5.75 -1.40
N TYR A 46 15.61 4.78 -1.92
CA TYR A 46 14.82 4.96 -3.13
C TYR A 46 13.30 4.93 -2.90
N CYS A 47 12.84 4.49 -1.72
CA CYS A 47 11.44 4.17 -1.47
C CYS A 47 10.78 5.12 -0.46
N GLU A 48 10.95 6.43 -0.62
CA GLU A 48 10.44 7.43 0.34
C GLU A 48 8.93 7.34 0.56
N LYS A 49 8.17 7.07 -0.51
CA LYS A 49 6.70 6.97 -0.46
C LYS A 49 6.27 5.64 0.15
N SER A 50 6.79 4.52 -0.33
CA SER A 50 6.41 3.22 0.19
C SER A 50 6.87 3.02 1.64
N CYS A 51 8.00 3.62 2.05
CA CYS A 51 8.43 3.69 3.45
C CYS A 51 7.62 4.68 4.31
N GLN A 52 6.62 5.35 3.72
CA GLN A 52 5.77 6.34 4.39
C GLN A 52 6.56 7.48 5.05
N LYS A 53 7.71 7.87 4.48
CA LYS A 53 8.49 9.04 4.93
C LYS A 53 7.84 10.36 4.49
N CYS A 54 7.05 10.29 3.42
CA CYS A 54 6.27 11.38 2.86
C CYS A 54 4.89 10.88 2.42
N GLY A 55 4.03 11.80 1.98
CA GLY A 55 2.73 11.47 1.39
C GLY A 55 1.60 11.34 2.41
N ALA A 56 0.45 10.82 1.95
CA ALA A 56 -0.71 10.63 2.80
C ALA A 56 -0.51 9.45 3.76
N SER A 57 -1.02 9.58 4.98
CA SER A 57 -1.01 8.50 5.96
C SER A 57 -1.81 7.29 5.43
N VAL A 58 -1.20 6.11 5.50
CA VAL A 58 -1.85 4.85 5.15
C VAL A 58 -2.77 4.43 6.29
N LEU A 59 -3.95 3.90 5.95
CA LEU A 59 -4.86 3.37 6.96
C LEU A 59 -4.16 2.23 7.72
N PRO A 60 -4.34 2.11 9.05
CA PRO A 60 -3.66 1.09 9.85
C PRO A 60 -3.87 -0.35 9.36
N GLU A 61 -5.01 -0.62 8.73
CA GLU A 61 -5.39 -1.92 8.18
C GLU A 61 -4.62 -2.32 6.90
N TYR A 62 -3.90 -1.38 6.29
CA TYR A 62 -3.05 -1.59 5.11
C TYR A 62 -1.57 -1.22 5.38
N ASP A 63 -1.23 -0.89 6.62
CA ASP A 63 0.13 -0.48 6.95
C ASP A 63 1.04 -1.69 7.13
N LEU A 64 1.95 -1.90 6.17
CA LEU A 64 2.86 -3.05 6.12
C LEU A 64 3.76 -3.16 7.37
N ARG A 65 3.98 -2.06 8.09
CA ARG A 65 4.78 -2.03 9.33
C ARG A 65 4.11 -2.77 10.49
N ASN A 66 2.78 -2.89 10.43
CA ASN A 66 1.99 -3.58 11.45
C ASN A 66 1.82 -5.08 11.14
N ILE A 67 2.49 -5.59 10.10
CA ILE A 67 2.41 -7.00 9.72
C ILE A 67 3.15 -7.87 10.75
N PRO A 68 2.46 -8.85 11.37
CA PRO A 68 3.08 -9.86 12.23
C PRO A 68 4.16 -10.66 11.49
N GLU A 69 5.25 -11.05 12.17
CA GLU A 69 6.37 -11.79 11.57
C GLU A 69 5.92 -13.07 10.84
N ASN A 70 4.92 -13.78 11.38
CA ASN A 70 4.39 -15.00 10.77
C ASN A 70 3.63 -14.77 9.44
N LEU A 71 3.24 -13.52 9.14
CA LEU A 71 2.52 -13.13 7.92
C LEU A 71 3.40 -12.37 6.93
N GLN A 72 4.65 -12.04 7.28
CA GLN A 72 5.61 -11.37 6.39
C GLN A 72 5.77 -12.07 5.02
N PRO A 73 5.87 -13.41 4.92
CA PRO A 73 6.04 -14.08 3.63
C PRO A 73 4.90 -13.87 2.64
N ILE A 74 3.72 -13.47 3.12
CA ILE A 74 2.52 -13.22 2.31
C ILE A 74 2.03 -11.76 2.43
N ALA A 75 2.87 -10.88 2.97
CA ALA A 75 2.58 -9.46 3.16
C ALA A 75 2.21 -8.73 1.87
N PHE A 76 2.78 -9.17 0.73
CA PHE A 76 2.51 -8.57 -0.57
C PHE A 76 1.03 -8.59 -0.93
N LEU A 77 0.23 -9.52 -0.36
CA LEU A 77 -1.21 -9.63 -0.58
C LEU A 77 -2.01 -8.45 0.00
N VAL A 78 -1.50 -7.75 1.01
CA VAL A 78 -2.22 -6.66 1.69
C VAL A 78 -2.56 -5.55 0.70
N GLY A 79 -3.84 -5.21 0.57
CA GLY A 79 -4.30 -4.23 -0.40
C GLY A 79 -5.58 -4.64 -1.10
N LYS A 80 -5.88 -3.95 -2.20
CA LYS A 80 -7.03 -4.20 -3.07
C LYS A 80 -6.55 -4.65 -4.44
N TRP A 81 -7.07 -5.78 -4.88
CA TRP A 81 -6.80 -6.40 -6.17
C TRP A 81 -8.07 -6.37 -6.97
N ARG A 82 -8.01 -5.88 -8.20
CA ARG A 82 -9.18 -5.77 -9.07
C ARG A 82 -8.86 -6.39 -10.42
N SER A 83 -9.75 -7.24 -10.88
CA SER A 83 -9.77 -7.79 -12.24
C SER A 83 -11.13 -7.52 -12.85
N GLU A 84 -11.20 -6.88 -14.01
CA GLU A 84 -12.49 -6.49 -14.59
C GLU A 84 -13.08 -7.56 -15.51
N PHE A 85 -12.23 -8.35 -16.18
CA PHE A 85 -12.66 -9.30 -17.21
C PHE A 85 -11.84 -10.60 -17.27
N ASP A 86 -10.92 -10.83 -16.31
CA ASP A 86 -10.03 -12.00 -16.38
C ASP A 86 -10.58 -13.24 -15.65
N GLY A 87 -11.55 -13.04 -14.75
CA GLY A 87 -12.23 -14.14 -14.07
C GLY A 87 -13.01 -14.97 -15.09
N LYS A 88 -12.62 -16.23 -15.31
CA LYS A 88 -13.28 -17.15 -16.24
C LYS A 88 -13.84 -18.34 -15.47
N ALA A 89 -15.16 -18.52 -15.51
CA ALA A 89 -15.81 -19.68 -14.94
C ALA A 89 -15.99 -20.77 -16.01
N PHE A 90 -15.46 -21.95 -15.73
CA PHE A 90 -15.73 -23.15 -16.52
C PHE A 90 -16.30 -24.23 -15.62
N PHE A 91 -17.56 -24.61 -15.88
CA PHE A 91 -18.23 -25.68 -15.16
C PHE A 91 -19.03 -26.54 -16.15
N PRO A 92 -19.09 -27.87 -16.00
CA PRO A 92 -19.70 -28.75 -17.01
C PRO A 92 -21.16 -28.43 -17.35
N THR A 93 -21.94 -27.90 -16.40
CA THR A 93 -23.38 -27.63 -16.55
C THR A 93 -23.74 -26.16 -16.64
N ILE A 94 -22.77 -25.25 -16.50
CA ILE A 94 -22.99 -23.79 -16.54
C ILE A 94 -22.26 -23.24 -17.77
N PRO A 95 -22.92 -22.42 -18.61
CA PRO A 95 -22.25 -21.77 -19.74
C PRO A 95 -20.99 -21.02 -19.32
N LYS A 96 -19.99 -20.97 -20.19
CA LYS A 96 -18.78 -20.19 -19.95
C LYS A 96 -19.14 -18.71 -19.87
N PHE A 97 -18.70 -18.04 -18.82
CA PHE A 97 -18.82 -16.59 -18.67
C PHE A 97 -17.58 -16.00 -18.02
N THR A 98 -17.41 -14.70 -18.22
CA THR A 98 -16.39 -13.89 -17.56
C THR A 98 -17.03 -13.05 -16.48
N TYR A 99 -16.31 -12.83 -15.37
CA TYR A 99 -16.73 -11.94 -14.30
C TYR A 99 -15.57 -11.03 -13.89
N GLY A 100 -15.93 -9.84 -13.39
CA GLY A 100 -14.99 -9.00 -12.67
C GLY A 100 -14.95 -9.44 -11.21
N GLU A 101 -13.81 -9.26 -10.57
CA GLU A 101 -13.64 -9.52 -9.14
C GLU A 101 -12.83 -8.40 -8.49
N GLU A 102 -13.19 -8.10 -7.24
CA GLU A 102 -12.38 -7.29 -6.33
C GLU A 102 -12.08 -8.12 -5.09
N ILE A 103 -10.79 -8.32 -4.82
CA ILE A 103 -10.28 -9.01 -3.65
C ILE A 103 -9.61 -7.97 -2.76
N THR A 104 -9.96 -7.96 -1.47
CA THR A 104 -9.30 -7.11 -0.49
C THR A 104 -8.73 -7.93 0.65
N PHE A 105 -7.42 -7.78 0.89
CA PHE A 105 -6.74 -8.29 2.08
C PHE A 105 -6.40 -7.14 3.01
N ARG A 106 -6.72 -7.28 4.31
CA ARG A 106 -6.45 -6.27 5.34
C ARG A 106 -5.87 -6.91 6.60
N LEU A 107 -5.14 -6.12 7.38
CA LEU A 107 -4.74 -6.49 8.72
C LEU A 107 -5.96 -6.58 9.65
N CYS A 108 -6.01 -7.63 10.46
CA CYS A 108 -6.95 -7.70 11.56
C CYS A 108 -6.63 -6.66 12.63
N ASN A 109 -7.66 -6.23 13.36
CA ASN A 109 -7.47 -5.27 14.46
C ASN A 109 -6.51 -5.87 15.51
N PRO A 110 -5.44 -5.16 15.92
CA PRO A 110 -4.48 -5.65 16.92
C PRO A 110 -5.12 -5.95 18.29
N LYS A 111 -6.35 -5.50 18.54
CA LYS A 111 -7.12 -5.82 19.76
C LYS A 111 -7.81 -7.20 19.73
N MET A 112 -7.73 -7.94 18.63
CA MET A 112 -8.24 -9.32 18.57
C MET A 112 -7.28 -10.28 19.28
N THR A 113 -7.83 -11.15 20.13
CA THR A 113 -7.08 -12.15 20.93
C THR A 113 -6.77 -13.45 20.17
N GLY A 114 -7.03 -13.49 18.85
CA GLY A 114 -6.84 -14.67 18.02
C GLY A 114 -5.43 -14.80 17.45
N LEU A 115 -5.18 -15.89 16.72
CA LEU A 115 -3.96 -16.03 15.92
C LEU A 115 -3.90 -14.91 14.87
N PRO A 116 -2.71 -14.35 14.59
CA PRO A 116 -2.59 -13.31 13.59
C PRO A 116 -2.96 -13.84 12.20
N ALA A 117 -3.91 -13.19 11.55
CA ALA A 117 -4.42 -13.55 10.23
C ALA A 117 -4.82 -12.29 9.44
N PHE A 118 -4.94 -12.42 8.11
CA PHE A 118 -5.53 -11.38 7.27
C PHE A 118 -7.04 -11.51 7.19
N ASN A 119 -7.73 -10.37 7.18
CA ASN A 119 -9.13 -10.28 6.80
C ASN A 119 -9.22 -10.29 5.27
N TYR A 120 -9.99 -11.22 4.73
CA TYR A 120 -10.21 -11.39 3.29
C TYR A 120 -11.68 -11.12 2.94
N THR A 121 -11.88 -10.30 1.91
CA THR A 121 -13.21 -10.06 1.32
C THR A 121 -13.12 -10.18 -0.20
N LEU A 122 -14.14 -10.81 -0.78
CA LEU A 122 -14.28 -11.02 -2.22
C LEU A 122 -15.62 -10.43 -2.67
N ALA A 123 -15.57 -9.62 -3.72
CA ALA A 123 -16.73 -9.15 -4.45
C ALA A 123 -16.63 -9.60 -5.91
N ILE A 124 -17.75 -10.08 -6.46
CA ILE A 124 -17.92 -10.53 -7.85
C ILE A 124 -19.11 -9.77 -8.44
#